data_AF-A0A917RC29-F1
#
_entry.id   AF-A0A917RC29-F1
#
_cell.length_a   1.000
_cell.length_b   1.000
_cell.length_c   1.000
_cell.angle_alpha   90.00
_cell.angle_beta   90.00
_cell.angle_gamma   90.00
#
_symmetry.space_group_name_H-M   'P 1'
#
loop_
_entity.id
_entity.type
_entity.pdbx_description
1 polymer ?
#
loop_
_entity_poly.entity_id
_entity_poly.type
_entity_poly.pdbx_seq_one_letter_code
_entity_poly.pdbx_strand_id
1 'polypeptide(L)'
;MYDTGMLIALADRKAKAVALHNGFKATPHRALVLGPVLAQVWRPRPASIHTLAAVLKDCTVPQARTSEPAMRETRAGRPECIACANGPDVIDWRRIGAALGEAKLPAKKKPDAVDAWVALSAVKHGSAVIFTSDPEDIEAYLAVLNPGDVHVKAV
;
A
#
# COMPACT_ATOMS: atom_id res chain seq x y z
N MET A 1 -0.55 -2.09 4.19
CA MET A 1 -0.28 -1.45 2.89
C MET A 1 -0.79 -0.03 2.94
N TYR A 2 0.01 0.94 2.51
CA TYR A 2 -0.42 2.33 2.37
C TYR A 2 -0.79 2.58 0.92
N ASP A 3 -2.02 3.04 0.75
CA ASP A 3 -2.49 3.61 -0.49
C ASP A 3 -2.07 5.10 -0.58
N THR A 4 -2.26 5.70 -1.76
CA THR A 4 -2.04 7.12 -2.07
C THR A 4 -2.74 8.02 -1.05
N GLY A 5 -3.99 7.72 -0.68
CA GLY A 5 -4.73 8.49 0.33
C GLY A 5 -4.04 8.54 1.69
N MET A 6 -3.45 7.43 2.15
CA MET A 6 -2.71 7.37 3.41
C MET A 6 -1.40 8.17 3.34
N LEU A 7 -0.65 8.09 2.24
CA LEU A 7 0.56 8.89 2.10
C LEU A 7 0.29 10.39 2.04
N ILE A 8 -0.78 10.82 1.36
CA ILE A 8 -1.23 12.21 1.37
C ILE A 8 -1.59 12.64 2.79
N ALA A 9 -2.38 11.83 3.51
CA ALA A 9 -2.75 12.11 4.89
C ALA A 9 -1.53 12.23 5.83
N LEU A 10 -0.50 11.43 5.63
CA LEU A 10 0.76 11.54 6.37
C LEU A 10 1.57 12.79 5.99
N ALA A 11 1.64 13.13 4.70
CA ALA A 11 2.29 14.35 4.23
C ALA A 11 1.62 15.62 4.84
N ASP A 12 0.30 15.59 4.93
CA ASP A 12 -0.52 16.64 5.56
C ASP A 12 -0.56 16.56 7.10
N ARG A 13 0.14 15.58 7.69
CA ARG A 13 0.21 15.34 9.14
C ARG A 13 -1.16 15.17 9.82
N LYS A 14 -2.12 14.55 9.13
CA LYS A 14 -3.44 14.24 9.71
C LYS A 14 -3.25 13.32 10.93
N ALA A 15 -3.80 13.72 12.08
CA ALA A 15 -3.55 13.07 13.37
C ALA A 15 -3.84 11.57 13.36
N LYS A 16 -4.93 11.15 12.73
CA LYS A 16 -5.32 9.74 12.60
C LYS A 16 -4.32 8.93 11.78
N ALA A 17 -3.87 9.45 10.63
CA ALA A 17 -2.84 8.82 9.81
C ALA A 17 -1.51 8.69 10.57
N VAL A 18 -1.09 9.74 11.28
CA VAL A 18 0.14 9.72 12.10
C VAL A 18 0.03 8.67 13.21
N ALA A 19 -1.10 8.60 13.92
CA ALA A 19 -1.33 7.61 14.96
C ALA A 19 -1.28 6.17 14.42
N LEU A 20 -1.94 5.91 13.28
CA LEU A 20 -1.89 4.61 12.60
C LEU A 20 -0.47 4.27 12.16
N HIS A 21 0.27 5.19 11.56
CA HIS A 21 1.65 4.96 11.15
C HIS A 21 2.56 4.63 12.33
N ASN A 22 2.44 5.37 13.44
CA ASN A 22 3.21 5.11 14.65
C ASN A 22 2.91 3.72 15.24
N GLY A 23 1.65 3.28 15.23
CA GLY A 23 1.28 1.93 15.70
C GLY A 23 1.92 0.81 14.89
N PHE A 24 2.21 1.03 13.60
CA PHE A 24 2.86 0.06 12.72
C PHE A 24 4.38 0.10 12.75
N LYS A 25 5.01 1.04 13.47
CA LYS A 25 6.49 1.06 13.56
C LYS A 25 7.04 -0.16 14.29
N ALA A 26 6.26 -0.71 15.21
CA ALA A 26 6.63 -1.88 16.01
C ALA A 26 6.29 -3.23 15.35
N THR A 27 5.57 -3.25 14.23
CA THR A 27 5.19 -4.52 13.59
C THR A 27 6.40 -5.20 12.95
N PRO A 28 6.51 -6.53 12.99
CA PRO A 28 7.62 -7.25 12.35
C PRO A 28 7.73 -6.96 10.86
N HIS A 29 6.59 -6.84 10.18
CA HIS A 29 6.51 -6.42 8.79
C HIS A 29 6.33 -4.90 8.72
N ARG A 30 7.21 -4.21 7.99
CA ARG A 30 7.06 -2.77 7.71
C ARG A 30 5.82 -2.50 6.89
N ALA A 31 5.28 -1.29 7.02
CA ALA A 31 4.24 -0.84 6.10
C ALA A 31 4.76 -0.84 4.65
N LEU A 32 3.96 -1.39 3.75
CA LEU A 32 4.26 -1.40 2.31
C LEU A 32 3.79 -0.13 1.64
N VAL A 33 4.67 0.48 0.85
CA VAL A 33 4.37 1.56 -0.08
C VAL A 33 4.77 1.10 -1.47
N LEU A 34 3.81 0.87 -2.37
CA LEU A 34 4.15 0.46 -3.73
C LEU A 34 4.79 1.61 -4.51
N GLY A 35 5.70 1.30 -5.42
CA GLY A 35 6.39 2.30 -6.24
C GLY A 35 5.44 3.29 -6.94
N PRO A 36 4.38 2.81 -7.64
CA PRO A 36 3.38 3.69 -8.25
C PRO A 36 2.62 4.58 -7.25
N VAL A 37 2.31 4.07 -6.05
CA VAL A 37 1.69 4.85 -4.96
C VAL A 37 2.60 5.99 -4.52
N LEU A 38 3.89 5.70 -4.30
CA LEU A 38 4.88 6.73 -3.97
C LEU A 38 4.99 7.77 -5.09
N ALA A 39 5.01 7.33 -6.35
CA ALA A 39 5.09 8.22 -7.51
C ALA A 39 3.86 9.14 -7.65
N GLN A 40 2.66 8.64 -7.34
CA GLN A 40 1.44 9.47 -7.36
C GLN A 40 1.48 10.60 -6.33
N VAL A 41 2.12 10.40 -5.17
CA VAL A 41 2.14 11.38 -4.07
C VAL A 41 3.35 12.31 -4.09
N TRP A 42 4.50 11.84 -4.59
CA TRP A 42 5.73 12.64 -4.53
C TRP A 42 5.59 13.97 -5.30
N ARG A 43 5.82 15.08 -4.61
CA ARG A 43 5.83 16.43 -5.19
C ARG A 43 7.10 17.15 -4.75
N PRO A 44 7.78 17.92 -5.64
CA PRO A 44 9.06 18.56 -5.34
C PRO A 44 8.89 19.83 -4.47
N ARG A 45 8.12 19.76 -3.39
CA ARG A 45 7.97 20.82 -2.38
C ARG A 45 8.75 20.43 -1.12
N PRO A 46 9.61 21.31 -0.55
CA PRO A 46 10.48 20.94 0.56
C PRO A 46 9.76 20.28 1.75
N ALA A 47 8.65 20.87 2.20
CA ALA A 47 7.90 20.35 3.35
C ALA A 47 7.35 18.92 3.12
N SER A 48 6.85 18.64 1.91
CA SER A 48 6.33 17.33 1.52
C SER A 48 7.45 16.29 1.40
N ILE A 49 8.59 16.67 0.81
CA ILE A 49 9.79 15.81 0.70
C ILE A 49 10.27 15.40 2.09
N HIS A 50 10.48 16.36 3.00
CA HIS A 50 10.99 16.06 4.34
C HIS A 50 10.05 15.15 5.13
N THR A 51 8.74 15.41 5.05
CA THR A 51 7.74 14.61 5.77
C THR A 51 7.66 13.19 5.21
N LEU A 52 7.54 13.02 3.89
CA LEU A 52 7.49 11.70 3.26
C LEU A 52 8.79 10.92 3.42
N ALA A 53 9.96 11.57 3.30
CA ALA A 53 11.24 10.91 3.53
C ALA A 53 11.36 10.38 4.97
N ALA A 54 10.80 11.07 5.96
CA ALA A 54 10.76 10.58 7.34
C ALA A 54 9.83 9.36 7.49
N VAL A 55 8.65 9.38 6.88
CA VAL A 55 7.69 8.26 6.87
C VAL A 55 8.30 7.01 6.22
N LEU A 56 9.00 7.18 5.09
CA LEU A 56 9.54 6.07 4.30
C LEU A 56 10.63 5.28 5.04
N LYS A 57 11.30 5.85 6.06
CA LYS A 57 12.27 5.13 6.90
C LYS A 57 11.64 3.95 7.66
N ASP A 58 10.34 4.04 7.94
CA ASP A 58 9.57 3.01 8.63
C ASP A 58 8.73 2.14 7.68
N CYS A 59 8.83 2.40 6.38
CA CYS A 59 8.14 1.66 5.33
C CYS A 59 9.15 0.84 4.51
N THR A 60 8.63 0.00 3.64
CA THR A 60 9.40 -0.57 2.53
C THR A 60 8.70 -0.23 1.22
N VAL A 61 9.49 0.01 0.19
CA VAL A 61 9.07 0.09 -1.20
C VAL A 61 9.60 -1.17 -1.89
N PRO A 62 8.78 -2.22 -2.05
CA PRO A 62 9.22 -3.48 -2.65
C PRO A 62 9.87 -3.24 -4.03
N GLN A 63 10.91 -4.01 -4.33
CA GLN A 63 11.70 -3.93 -5.58
C GLN A 63 12.50 -2.62 -5.78
N ALA A 64 12.42 -1.65 -4.87
CA ALA A 64 13.33 -0.51 -4.87
C ALA A 64 14.66 -0.89 -4.19
N ARG A 65 15.76 -0.87 -4.95
CA ARG A 65 17.11 -1.29 -4.51
C ARG A 65 17.55 -0.70 -3.17
N THR A 66 17.22 0.57 -2.92
CA THR A 66 17.64 1.32 -1.73
C THR A 66 16.60 1.34 -0.61
N SER A 67 15.50 0.61 -0.76
CA SER A 67 14.49 0.51 0.27
C SER A 67 14.95 -0.39 1.42
N GLU A 68 14.52 -0.05 2.63
CA GLU A 68 14.55 -0.97 3.76
C GLU A 68 13.84 -2.29 3.40
N PRO A 69 14.32 -3.45 3.88
CA PRO A 69 13.63 -4.72 3.72
C PRO A 69 12.24 -4.74 4.38
N ALA A 70 11.33 -5.51 3.79
CA ALA A 70 9.96 -5.64 4.28
C ALA A 70 9.89 -6.14 5.72
N MET A 71 10.64 -7.19 6.04
CA MET A 71 10.72 -7.71 7.40
C MET A 71 11.81 -6.99 8.20
N ARG A 72 11.48 -6.64 9.44
CA ARG A 72 12.45 -6.17 10.42
C ARG A 72 13.34 -7.33 10.85
N GLU A 73 14.56 -6.97 11.22
CA GLU A 73 15.53 -7.92 11.75
C GLU A 73 15.09 -8.42 13.12
N THR A 74 15.32 -9.71 13.38
CA THR A 74 15.01 -10.36 14.65
C THR A 74 16.27 -11.02 15.21
N ARG A 75 16.22 -11.49 16.47
CA ARG A 75 17.34 -12.23 17.08
C ARG A 75 17.70 -13.51 16.30
N ALA A 76 16.73 -14.11 15.61
CA ALA A 76 16.92 -15.31 14.81
C ALA A 76 17.40 -15.01 13.37
N GLY A 77 17.69 -13.74 13.06
CA GLY A 77 17.99 -13.27 11.71
C GLY A 77 16.81 -12.49 11.09
N ARG A 78 16.90 -12.24 9.78
CA ARG A 78 15.90 -11.47 9.03
C ARG A 78 15.06 -12.42 8.16
N PRO A 79 13.79 -12.69 8.49
CA PRO A 79 12.92 -13.45 7.60
C PRO A 79 12.68 -12.67 6.31
N GLU A 80 12.30 -13.36 5.24
CA GLU A 80 11.92 -12.72 3.97
C GLU A 80 10.41 -12.82 3.75
N CYS A 81 9.82 -11.76 3.21
CA CYS A 81 8.46 -11.82 2.70
C CYS A 81 8.51 -12.17 1.21
N ILE A 82 8.10 -13.40 0.86
CA ILE A 82 8.09 -13.90 -0.53
C ILE A 82 7.28 -12.98 -1.45
N ALA A 83 6.14 -12.45 -0.97
CA ALA A 83 5.31 -11.54 -1.74
C ALA A 83 5.96 -10.18 -1.99
N CYS A 84 6.83 -9.69 -1.10
CA CYS A 84 7.62 -8.47 -1.32
C CYS A 84 8.87 -8.71 -2.18
N ALA A 85 9.47 -9.88 -2.05
CA ALA A 85 10.68 -10.27 -2.77
C ALA A 85 10.43 -10.46 -4.28
N ASN A 86 9.18 -10.75 -4.66
CA ASN A 86 8.80 -10.95 -6.04
C ASN A 86 7.86 -9.83 -6.50
N GLY A 87 8.12 -9.27 -7.69
CA GLY A 87 7.21 -8.34 -8.35
C GLY A 87 5.95 -9.04 -8.89
N PRO A 88 5.00 -8.26 -9.45
CA PRO A 88 3.87 -8.83 -10.19
C PRO A 88 4.34 -9.57 -11.44
N ASP A 89 3.74 -10.72 -11.72
CA ASP A 89 3.90 -11.43 -12.98
C ASP A 89 2.82 -11.03 -14.00
N VAL A 90 2.83 -11.66 -15.19
CA VAL A 90 1.83 -11.39 -16.25
C VAL A 90 0.41 -11.79 -15.81
N ILE A 91 0.27 -12.82 -14.99
CA ILE A 91 -1.04 -13.26 -14.48
C ILE A 91 -1.59 -12.21 -13.52
N ASP A 92 -0.75 -11.65 -12.64
CA ASP A 92 -1.11 -10.55 -11.76
C ASP A 92 -1.62 -9.34 -12.56
N TRP A 93 -0.92 -8.95 -13.63
CA TRP A 93 -1.35 -7.85 -14.49
C TRP A 93 -2.69 -8.11 -15.18
N ARG A 94 -2.96 -9.36 -15.60
CA ARG A 94 -4.27 -9.74 -16.16
C ARG A 94 -5.37 -9.67 -15.11
N ARG A 95 -5.10 -10.08 -13.87
CA ARG A 95 -6.06 -9.98 -12.76
C ARG A 95 -6.38 -8.53 -12.41
N ILE A 96 -5.37 -7.65 -12.42
CA ILE A 96 -5.57 -6.20 -12.27
C ILE A 96 -6.46 -5.69 -13.41
N GLY A 97 -6.17 -6.07 -14.66
CA GLY A 97 -6.99 -5.70 -15.82
C GLY A 97 -8.46 -6.14 -15.71
N ALA A 98 -8.70 -7.38 -15.26
CA ALA A 98 -10.05 -7.88 -15.02
C ALA A 98 -10.76 -7.08 -13.91
N ALA A 99 -10.07 -6.84 -12.78
CA ALA A 99 -10.60 -6.04 -11.69
C ALA A 99 -10.95 -4.60 -12.13
N LEU A 100 -10.14 -3.99 -12.99
CA LEU A 100 -10.43 -2.67 -13.58
C LEU A 100 -11.70 -2.66 -14.43
N GLY A 101 -11.99 -3.76 -15.15
CA GLY A 101 -13.17 -3.88 -16.01
C GLY A 101 -14.46 -4.23 -15.27
N GLU A 102 -14.36 -4.87 -14.11
CA GLU A 102 -15.52 -5.45 -13.39
C GLU A 102 -15.88 -4.73 -12.09
N ALA A 103 -14.94 -3.97 -11.50
CA ALA A 103 -15.17 -3.30 -10.22
C ALA A 103 -16.33 -2.30 -10.32
N LYS A 104 -17.29 -2.43 -9.40
CA LYS A 104 -18.44 -1.53 -9.28
C LYS A 104 -18.07 -0.29 -8.46
N LEU A 105 -17.32 0.61 -9.07
CA LEU A 105 -16.88 1.86 -8.44
C LEU A 105 -18.05 2.85 -8.27
N PRO A 106 -17.96 3.78 -7.30
CA PRO A 106 -18.90 4.89 -7.18
C PRO A 106 -19.01 5.68 -8.49
N ALA A 107 -20.21 6.17 -8.82
CA ALA A 107 -20.53 6.71 -10.17
C ALA A 107 -19.62 7.84 -10.69
N LYS A 108 -18.90 8.55 -9.81
CA LYS A 108 -17.97 9.64 -10.19
C LYS A 108 -16.51 9.18 -10.32
N LYS A 109 -16.21 7.95 -9.92
CA LYS A 109 -14.85 7.40 -9.89
C LYS A 109 -14.56 6.68 -11.20
N LYS A 110 -13.29 6.71 -11.60
CA LYS A 110 -12.79 5.98 -12.76
C LYS A 110 -11.89 4.85 -12.26
N PRO A 111 -11.78 3.73 -12.99
CA PRO A 111 -10.83 2.70 -12.63
C PRO A 111 -9.40 3.24 -12.56
N ASP A 112 -8.69 3.00 -11.45
CA ASP A 112 -7.29 3.32 -11.25
C ASP A 112 -6.46 2.03 -11.11
N ALA A 113 -5.47 1.87 -11.99
CA ALA A 113 -4.57 0.72 -11.99
C ALA A 113 -3.70 0.65 -10.73
N VAL A 114 -3.42 1.79 -10.08
CA VAL A 114 -2.67 1.84 -8.82
C VAL A 114 -3.51 1.29 -7.68
N ASP A 115 -4.78 1.70 -7.55
CA ASP A 115 -5.70 1.19 -6.53
C ASP A 115 -5.95 -0.32 -6.70
N ALA A 116 -6.18 -0.77 -7.93
CA ALA A 116 -6.31 -2.18 -8.25
C ALA A 116 -5.03 -2.97 -7.93
N TRP A 117 -3.86 -2.37 -8.14
CA TRP A 117 -2.59 -2.98 -7.77
C TRP A 117 -2.34 -3.03 -6.26
N VAL A 118 -2.75 -1.99 -5.52
CA VAL A 118 -2.76 -2.00 -4.05
C VAL A 118 -3.65 -3.12 -3.53
N ALA A 119 -4.86 -3.27 -4.08
CA ALA A 119 -5.79 -4.33 -3.71
C ALA A 119 -5.20 -5.72 -3.97
N LEU A 120 -4.71 -6.00 -5.20
CA LEU A 120 -4.12 -7.30 -5.52
C LEU A 120 -2.86 -7.58 -4.69
N SER A 121 -2.01 -6.58 -4.46
CA SER A 121 -0.85 -6.73 -3.60
C SER A 121 -1.25 -7.14 -2.18
N ALA A 122 -2.33 -6.57 -1.64
CA ALA A 122 -2.83 -6.94 -0.31
C ALA A 122 -3.34 -8.39 -0.31
N VAL A 123 -4.08 -8.80 -1.34
CA VAL A 123 -4.53 -10.18 -1.52
C VAL A 123 -3.34 -11.16 -1.53
N LYS A 124 -2.25 -10.82 -2.21
CA LYS A 124 -1.04 -11.67 -2.28
C LYS A 124 -0.31 -11.81 -0.95
N HIS A 125 -0.44 -10.85 -0.03
CA HIS A 125 0.23 -10.93 1.27
C HIS A 125 -0.52 -11.84 2.25
N GLY A 126 -1.85 -11.95 2.15
CA GLY A 126 -2.69 -12.60 3.15
C GLY A 126 -2.68 -11.84 4.47
N SER A 127 -3.83 -11.69 5.11
CA SER A 127 -3.98 -10.95 6.38
C SER A 127 -3.48 -9.50 6.32
N ALA A 128 -3.63 -8.85 5.15
CA ALA A 128 -3.15 -7.49 4.92
C ALA A 128 -4.20 -6.44 5.32
N VAL A 129 -3.76 -5.31 5.87
CA VAL A 129 -4.60 -4.12 6.10
C VAL A 129 -4.21 -3.03 5.09
N ILE A 130 -5.16 -2.53 4.31
CA ILE A 130 -5.00 -1.40 3.40
C ILE A 130 -5.46 -0.12 4.11
N PHE A 131 -4.61 0.89 4.14
CA PHE A 131 -4.91 2.22 4.69
C PHE A 131 -5.15 3.20 3.55
N THR A 132 -6.35 3.76 3.45
CA THR A 132 -6.76 4.66 2.36
C THR A 132 -7.74 5.73 2.85
N SER A 133 -7.84 6.86 2.14
CA SER A 133 -8.89 7.86 2.34
C SER A 133 -10.21 7.49 1.67
N ASP A 134 -10.18 6.56 0.70
CA ASP A 134 -11.31 6.23 -0.16
C ASP A 134 -11.59 4.71 -0.07
N PRO A 135 -12.13 4.21 1.06
CA PRO A 135 -12.31 2.77 1.29
C PRO A 135 -13.22 2.11 0.25
N GLU A 136 -14.26 2.80 -0.22
CA GLU A 136 -15.22 2.29 -1.20
C GLU A 136 -14.54 1.91 -2.54
N ASP A 137 -13.52 2.66 -2.95
CA ASP A 137 -12.78 2.40 -4.19
C ASP A 137 -11.99 1.10 -4.08
N ILE A 138 -11.30 0.89 -2.96
CA ILE A 138 -10.53 -0.33 -2.69
C ILE A 138 -11.46 -1.53 -2.50
N GLU A 139 -12.56 -1.38 -1.77
CA GLU A 139 -13.54 -2.43 -1.53
C GLU A 139 -14.18 -2.92 -2.84
N ALA A 140 -14.41 -2.03 -3.81
CA ALA A 140 -14.90 -2.41 -5.13
C ALA A 140 -13.92 -3.34 -5.88
N TYR A 141 -12.61 -3.12 -5.76
CA TYR A 141 -11.61 -4.03 -6.32
C TYR A 141 -11.50 -5.34 -5.56
N LEU A 142 -11.55 -5.29 -4.21
CA LEU A 142 -11.51 -6.50 -3.40
C LEU A 142 -12.73 -7.39 -3.64
N ALA A 143 -13.91 -6.81 -3.92
CA ALA A 143 -15.10 -7.58 -4.27
C ALA A 143 -14.91 -8.43 -5.55
N VAL A 144 -14.13 -7.95 -6.51
CA VAL A 144 -13.77 -8.72 -7.72
C VAL A 144 -12.66 -9.73 -7.43
N LEU A 145 -11.64 -9.32 -6.66
CA LEU A 145 -10.48 -10.17 -6.36
C LEU A 145 -10.79 -11.29 -5.35
N ASN A 146 -11.90 -11.17 -4.62
CA ASN A 146 -12.44 -12.11 -3.63
C ASN A 146 -11.37 -12.65 -2.64
N PRO A 147 -10.71 -11.77 -1.86
CA PRO A 147 -9.70 -12.19 -0.91
C PRO A 147 -10.28 -12.94 0.29
N GLY A 148 -9.47 -13.82 0.89
CA GLY A 148 -9.85 -14.51 2.13
C GLY A 148 -9.70 -13.65 3.40
N ASP A 149 -8.63 -12.85 3.50
CA ASP A 149 -8.30 -12.10 4.72
C ASP A 149 -7.58 -10.79 4.37
N VAL A 150 -8.34 -9.81 3.89
CA VAL A 150 -7.85 -8.44 3.64
C VAL A 150 -8.82 -7.46 4.27
N HIS A 151 -8.29 -6.49 5.00
CA HIS A 151 -9.07 -5.46 5.67
C HIS A 151 -8.78 -4.08 5.08
N VAL A 152 -9.79 -3.23 4.98
CA VAL A 152 -9.65 -1.83 4.58
C VAL A 152 -9.87 -0.94 5.80
N LYS A 153 -8.99 0.04 6.00
CA LYS A 153 -9.07 0.99 7.10
C LYS A 153 -9.00 2.41 6.56
N ALA A 154 -10.10 3.13 6.73
CA ALA A 154 -10.16 4.57 6.44
C ALA A 154 -9.18 5.35 7.33
N VAL A 155 -8.51 6.36 6.78
CA VAL A 155 -7.52 7.22 7.47
C VAL A 155 -7.97 8.67 7.63
#